data_AF-A0A9P9PM92-F1
#
_entry.id   AF-A0A9P9PM92-F1
#
_cell.length_a   1.000
_cell.length_b   1.000
_cell.length_c   1.000
_cell.angle_alpha   90.00
_cell.angle_beta   90.00
_cell.angle_gamma   90.00
#
_symmetry.space_group_name_H-M   'P 1'
#
loop_
_entity.id
_entity.type
_entity.pdbx_description
1 polymer ?
#
loop_
_entity_poly.entity_id
_entity_poly.type
_entity_poly.pdbx_seq_one_letter_code
_entity_poly.pdbx_strand_id
1 'polypeptide(L)'
;MDDRTRLTDALIQAAAFPRKEFRHVIIKIPSAEHADVLPSIATPFSRTPDMELGSLDRLPLELWYETLFYLDMRSLFMFRQTNRRSRQIVDSLKEYQLVISHGLEVLCALLRTELAVHVSLFEFYTSLCTKHCALCGHFAGFIFIPTWTRCCSKCIEIAPETHLQTVASVRRRLNLTPEEIAQLNPFTTLLGVYSLPKPAILRPIMVVSIHQAIMMCNRRPRARPRIQPARSERDRKYSFAGSCVLPYYHKQTGRVEFGVACSGCELARYEDREINADNVFEFSTRGRLFSENGFLQHFIQCKHAQVVWGLSSKTNDEWNLRHVRG
;
A
#
# COMPACT_ATOMS: atom_id res chain seq x y z
N MET A 1 5.40 -10.38 -31.45
CA MET A 1 5.55 -10.49 -29.98
C MET A 1 6.85 -11.22 -29.76
N ASP A 2 7.85 -10.56 -29.18
CA ASP A 2 9.24 -11.01 -29.10
C ASP A 2 9.38 -12.29 -28.25
N ASP A 3 10.10 -13.31 -28.74
CA ASP A 3 10.29 -14.61 -28.04
C ASP A 3 10.89 -14.43 -26.65
N ARG A 4 11.70 -13.39 -26.47
CA ARG A 4 12.27 -13.03 -25.16
C ARG A 4 11.21 -12.62 -24.15
N THR A 5 10.16 -11.92 -24.58
CA THR A 5 9.07 -11.48 -23.70
C THR A 5 8.24 -12.69 -23.25
N ARG A 6 7.97 -13.63 -24.16
CA ARG A 6 7.26 -14.88 -23.85
C ARG A 6 8.01 -15.73 -22.82
N LEU A 7 9.34 -15.85 -22.96
CA LEU A 7 10.16 -16.57 -22.00
C LEU A 7 10.14 -15.90 -20.61
N THR A 8 10.23 -14.56 -20.57
CA THR A 8 10.14 -13.79 -19.33
C THR A 8 8.80 -14.01 -18.61
N ASP A 9 7.69 -13.95 -19.34
CA ASP A 9 6.35 -14.14 -18.78
C ASP A 9 6.18 -15.58 -18.24
N ALA A 10 6.63 -16.58 -18.99
CA ALA A 10 6.58 -17.98 -18.57
C ALA A 10 7.39 -18.23 -17.29
N LEU A 11 8.59 -17.63 -17.19
CA LEU A 11 9.44 -17.72 -16.01
C LEU A 11 8.77 -17.12 -14.77
N ILE A 12 8.21 -15.91 -14.90
CA ILE A 12 7.46 -15.26 -13.80
C ILE A 12 6.26 -16.12 -13.39
N GLN A 13 5.50 -16.65 -14.36
CA GLN A 13 4.31 -17.46 -14.07
C GLN A 13 4.64 -18.75 -13.31
N ALA A 14 5.78 -19.36 -13.58
CA ALA A 14 6.18 -20.63 -12.98
C ALA A 14 6.94 -20.48 -11.66
N ALA A 15 7.84 -19.49 -11.56
CA ALA A 15 8.76 -19.35 -10.42
C ALA A 15 8.42 -18.17 -9.49
N ALA A 16 7.38 -17.40 -9.80
CA ALA A 16 6.86 -16.35 -8.95
C ALA A 16 5.37 -16.52 -8.69
N PHE A 17 4.86 -15.86 -7.65
CA PHE A 17 3.45 -15.86 -7.33
C PHE A 17 2.99 -14.52 -6.74
N PRO A 18 1.73 -14.11 -6.96
CA PRO A 18 1.17 -12.96 -6.27
C PRO A 18 0.96 -13.31 -4.80
N ARG A 19 1.61 -12.57 -3.89
CA ARG A 19 1.50 -12.86 -2.46
C ARG A 19 0.17 -12.35 -1.91
N LYS A 20 -0.76 -13.28 -1.67
CA LYS A 20 -2.12 -12.94 -1.23
C LYS A 20 -2.22 -12.72 0.28
N GLU A 21 -1.36 -13.30 1.12
CA GLU A 21 -1.52 -13.19 2.59
C GLU A 21 -1.51 -11.74 3.10
N PHE A 22 -0.63 -10.88 2.56
CA PHE A 22 -0.58 -9.48 2.98
C PHE A 22 -1.83 -8.70 2.58
N ARG A 23 -2.55 -9.13 1.54
CA ARG A 23 -3.82 -8.52 1.13
C ARG A 23 -4.96 -8.81 2.11
N HIS A 24 -4.81 -9.77 3.01
CA HIS A 24 -5.83 -10.13 4.01
C HIS A 24 -5.62 -9.47 5.36
N VAL A 25 -4.44 -8.87 5.60
CA VAL A 25 -4.07 -8.28 6.89
C VAL A 25 -3.96 -6.76 6.85
N ILE A 26 -4.33 -6.11 5.76
CA ILE A 26 -4.28 -4.65 5.60
C ILE A 26 -5.68 -4.08 5.45
N ILE A 27 -5.79 -2.75 5.37
CA ILE A 27 -7.07 -2.12 5.03
C ILE A 27 -7.48 -2.61 3.65
N LYS A 28 -8.58 -3.35 3.63
CA LYS A 28 -9.24 -3.81 2.43
C LYS A 28 -10.69 -3.37 2.51
N ILE A 29 -11.15 -2.70 1.47
CA ILE A 29 -12.55 -2.40 1.28
C ILE A 29 -13.00 -3.32 0.15
N PRO A 30 -13.99 -4.21 0.38
CA PRO A 30 -14.40 -5.18 -0.63
C PRO A 30 -14.72 -4.50 -1.96
N SER A 31 -14.14 -5.01 -3.06
CA SER A 31 -14.33 -4.41 -4.38
C SER A 31 -15.81 -4.37 -4.81
N ALA A 32 -16.64 -5.28 -4.29
CA ALA A 32 -18.09 -5.26 -4.48
C ALA A 32 -18.78 -4.03 -3.86
N GLU A 33 -18.29 -3.52 -2.72
CA GLU A 33 -18.82 -2.27 -2.12
C GLU A 33 -18.48 -1.03 -2.97
N HIS A 34 -17.48 -1.13 -3.83
CA HIS A 34 -17.03 -0.05 -4.70
C HIS A 34 -17.48 -0.16 -6.14
N ALA A 35 -17.91 -1.34 -6.60
CA ALA A 35 -18.31 -1.57 -7.98
C ALA A 35 -19.41 -0.59 -8.43
N ASP A 36 -20.38 -0.32 -7.55
CA ASP A 36 -21.50 0.58 -7.84
C ASP A 36 -21.12 2.07 -7.79
N VAL A 37 -20.09 2.41 -7.01
CA VAL A 37 -19.68 3.81 -6.77
C VAL A 37 -18.54 4.23 -7.71
N LEU A 38 -17.74 3.28 -8.19
CA LEU A 38 -16.59 3.53 -9.07
C LEU A 38 -16.97 4.34 -10.32
N PRO A 39 -18.05 4.04 -11.07
CA PRO A 39 -18.45 4.89 -12.21
C PRO A 39 -18.73 6.33 -11.78
N SER A 40 -19.37 6.51 -10.62
CA SER A 40 -19.70 7.84 -10.08
C SER A 40 -18.47 8.64 -9.66
N ILE A 41 -17.36 7.98 -9.32
CA ILE A 41 -16.10 8.60 -8.90
C ILE A 41 -15.13 8.77 -10.09
N ALA A 42 -15.09 7.83 -11.02
CA ALA A 42 -14.13 7.80 -12.12
C ALA A 42 -14.60 8.53 -13.38
N THR A 43 -15.93 8.58 -13.61
CA THR A 43 -16.47 9.11 -14.88
C THR A 43 -17.25 10.42 -14.69
N PRO A 44 -17.13 11.34 -15.66
CA PRO A 44 -18.02 12.49 -15.73
C PRO A 44 -19.41 12.02 -16.16
N PHE A 45 -20.45 12.75 -15.74
CA PHE A 45 -21.79 12.50 -16.25
C PHE A 45 -21.87 12.88 -17.73
N SER A 46 -22.58 12.09 -18.55
CA SER A 46 -22.70 12.30 -20.01
C SER A 46 -23.46 13.57 -20.42
N ARG A 47 -23.95 14.37 -19.48
CA ARG A 47 -24.66 15.62 -19.77
C ARG A 47 -23.68 16.79 -19.78
N THR A 48 -23.86 17.68 -20.76
CA THR A 48 -23.18 18.97 -20.78
C THR A 48 -23.48 19.75 -19.50
N PRO A 49 -22.50 20.50 -18.97
CA PRO A 49 -22.74 21.36 -17.81
C PRO A 49 -23.64 22.51 -18.26
N ASP A 50 -24.77 22.68 -17.57
CA ASP A 50 -25.72 23.76 -17.86
C ASP A 50 -25.25 25.09 -17.24
N MET A 51 -24.26 25.05 -16.35
CA MET A 51 -23.76 26.17 -15.56
C MET A 51 -22.22 26.19 -15.49
N GLU A 52 -21.67 27.40 -15.52
CA GLU A 52 -20.26 27.75 -15.31
C GLU A 52 -19.86 27.68 -13.83
N LEU A 53 -18.56 27.76 -13.53
CA LEU A 53 -18.00 27.90 -12.19
C LEU A 53 -18.04 29.36 -11.68
N GLY A 54 -18.59 30.29 -12.46
CA GLY A 54 -18.67 31.70 -12.10
C GLY A 54 -17.29 32.36 -12.17
N SER A 55 -16.91 33.14 -11.14
CA SER A 55 -15.61 33.85 -11.12
C SER A 55 -14.40 32.92 -11.25
N LEU A 56 -14.56 31.66 -10.90
CA LEU A 56 -13.56 30.60 -11.00
C LEU A 56 -13.21 30.26 -12.46
N ASP A 57 -14.14 30.41 -13.41
CA ASP A 57 -13.84 30.21 -14.85
C ASP A 57 -12.94 31.32 -15.45
N ARG A 58 -12.66 32.39 -14.70
CA ARG A 58 -11.73 33.45 -15.14
C ARG A 58 -10.27 33.07 -14.95
N LEU A 59 -9.97 32.01 -14.20
CA LEU A 59 -8.61 31.54 -14.01
C LEU A 59 -8.13 30.83 -15.28
N PRO A 60 -6.89 31.11 -15.74
CA PRO A 60 -6.25 30.31 -16.77
C PRO A 60 -6.25 28.82 -16.42
N LEU A 61 -6.32 28.00 -17.47
CA LEU A 61 -6.41 26.54 -17.33
C LEU A 61 -5.21 25.97 -16.56
N GLU A 62 -4.03 26.58 -16.73
CA GLU A 62 -2.80 26.21 -16.05
C GLU A 62 -2.92 26.36 -14.53
N LEU A 63 -3.49 27.49 -14.07
CA LEU A 63 -3.70 27.73 -12.63
C LEU A 63 -4.75 26.78 -12.06
N TRP A 64 -5.74 26.40 -12.85
CA TRP A 64 -6.70 25.36 -12.46
C TRP A 64 -6.01 24.03 -12.21
N TYR A 65 -5.22 23.58 -13.18
CA TYR A 65 -4.52 22.31 -13.07
C TYR A 65 -3.56 22.30 -11.90
N GLU A 66 -2.76 23.36 -11.73
CA GLU A 66 -1.84 23.48 -10.61
C GLU A 66 -2.57 23.48 -9.26
N THR A 67 -3.63 24.29 -9.13
CA THR A 67 -4.41 24.36 -7.89
C THR A 67 -5.01 23.00 -7.52
N LEU A 68 -5.65 22.32 -8.47
CA LEU A 68 -6.28 21.01 -8.23
C LEU A 68 -5.24 19.92 -7.98
N PHE A 69 -4.05 20.03 -8.56
CA PHE A 69 -2.98 19.06 -8.37
C PHE A 69 -2.38 19.10 -6.97
N TYR A 70 -2.34 20.28 -6.35
CA TYR A 70 -1.85 20.45 -4.97
C TYR A 70 -2.97 20.45 -3.91
N LEU A 71 -4.24 20.37 -4.33
CA LEU A 71 -5.36 20.26 -3.41
C LEU A 71 -5.35 18.90 -2.69
N ASP A 72 -5.67 18.90 -1.40
CA ASP A 72 -5.82 17.67 -0.62
C ASP A 72 -6.97 16.81 -1.16
N MET A 73 -6.86 15.49 -1.01
CA MET A 73 -7.81 14.54 -1.60
C MET A 73 -9.23 14.71 -1.05
N ARG A 74 -9.41 15.22 0.18
CA ARG A 74 -10.74 15.53 0.72
C ARG A 74 -11.33 16.74 0.01
N SER A 75 -10.60 17.85 -0.05
CA SER A 75 -11.02 19.07 -0.73
C SER A 75 -11.26 18.84 -2.22
N LEU A 76 -10.42 18.06 -2.89
CA LEU A 76 -10.60 17.66 -4.29
C LEU A 76 -11.87 16.82 -4.49
N PHE A 77 -12.09 15.83 -3.62
CA PHE A 77 -13.29 15.00 -3.66
C PHE A 77 -14.58 15.81 -3.43
N MET A 78 -14.55 16.77 -2.50
CA MET A 78 -15.67 17.68 -2.25
C MET A 78 -15.87 18.64 -3.43
N PHE A 79 -14.80 19.24 -3.95
CA PHE A 79 -14.86 20.14 -5.11
C PHE A 79 -15.49 19.46 -6.31
N ARG A 80 -15.11 18.21 -6.61
CA ARG A 80 -15.68 17.38 -7.68
C ARG A 80 -17.20 17.17 -7.56
N GLN A 81 -17.76 17.30 -6.35
CA GLN A 81 -19.18 17.11 -6.08
C GLN A 81 -20.00 18.40 -6.11
N THR A 82 -19.37 19.57 -6.24
CA THR A 82 -20.07 20.86 -6.17
C THR A 82 -20.99 21.11 -7.36
N ASN A 83 -20.56 20.81 -8.60
CA ASN A 83 -21.39 20.91 -9.80
C ASN A 83 -20.81 20.03 -10.93
N ARG A 84 -21.48 20.01 -12.10
CA ARG A 84 -21.03 19.20 -13.25
C ARG A 84 -19.72 19.71 -13.86
N ARG A 85 -19.48 21.01 -13.86
CA ARG A 85 -18.28 21.64 -14.44
C ARG A 85 -17.03 21.31 -13.62
N SER A 86 -17.07 21.46 -12.30
CA SER A 86 -15.98 21.05 -11.39
C SER A 86 -15.69 19.57 -11.53
N ARG A 87 -16.72 18.72 -11.63
CA ARG A 87 -16.55 17.29 -11.91
C ARG A 87 -15.76 17.05 -13.19
N GLN A 88 -16.15 17.69 -14.29
CA GLN A 88 -15.46 17.55 -15.57
C GLN A 88 -14.00 18.02 -15.53
N ILE A 89 -13.72 19.13 -14.84
CA ILE A 89 -12.34 19.63 -14.71
C ILE A 89 -11.49 18.65 -13.92
N VAL A 90 -11.96 18.18 -12.77
CA VAL A 90 -11.23 17.17 -11.98
C VAL A 90 -11.03 15.88 -12.78
N ASP A 91 -12.06 15.42 -13.50
CA ASP A 91 -11.98 14.20 -14.30
C ASP A 91 -11.04 14.33 -15.51
N SER A 92 -10.78 15.55 -15.99
CA SER A 92 -9.83 15.80 -17.07
C SER A 92 -8.36 15.65 -16.63
N LEU A 93 -8.09 15.64 -15.33
CA LEU A 93 -6.74 15.42 -14.80
C LEU A 93 -6.35 13.96 -14.95
N LYS A 94 -5.29 13.70 -15.73
CA LYS A 94 -4.76 12.35 -15.93
C LYS A 94 -4.32 11.71 -14.62
N GLU A 95 -3.72 12.49 -13.73
CA GLU A 95 -3.24 12.06 -12.42
C GLU A 95 -4.40 11.61 -11.54
N TYR A 96 -5.52 12.34 -11.56
CA TYR A 96 -6.73 11.93 -10.87
C TYR A 96 -7.26 10.61 -11.42
N GLN A 97 -7.37 10.47 -12.74
CA GLN A 97 -7.84 9.25 -13.38
C GLN A 97 -6.98 8.03 -13.02
N LEU A 98 -5.66 8.18 -12.98
CA LEU A 98 -4.75 7.10 -12.59
C LEU A 98 -4.88 6.75 -11.11
N VAL A 99 -5.03 7.75 -10.24
CA VAL A 99 -5.24 7.55 -8.80
C VAL A 99 -6.55 6.83 -8.53
N ILE A 100 -7.65 7.19 -9.18
CA ILE A 100 -8.93 6.48 -9.03
C ILE A 100 -8.84 5.08 -9.61
N SER A 101 -8.26 4.90 -10.80
CA SER A 101 -8.19 3.61 -11.48
C SER A 101 -7.32 2.57 -10.76
N HIS A 102 -6.27 3.00 -10.07
CA HIS A 102 -5.27 2.10 -9.47
C HIS A 102 -5.12 2.25 -7.95
N GLY A 103 -5.74 3.25 -7.35
CA GLY A 103 -5.61 3.61 -5.94
C GLY A 103 -6.94 3.86 -5.22
N LEU A 104 -8.09 3.48 -5.81
CA LEU A 104 -9.41 3.71 -5.19
C LEU A 104 -9.47 3.20 -3.74
N GLU A 105 -8.97 1.99 -3.48
CA GLU A 105 -8.98 1.40 -2.13
C GLU A 105 -8.26 2.30 -1.11
N VAL A 106 -7.13 2.89 -1.52
CA VAL A 106 -6.35 3.81 -0.69
C VAL A 106 -7.08 5.15 -0.51
N LEU A 107 -7.73 5.67 -1.55
CA LEU A 107 -8.55 6.88 -1.43
C LEU A 107 -9.71 6.67 -0.45
N CYS A 108 -10.42 5.54 -0.57
CA CYS A 108 -11.49 5.21 0.35
C CYS A 108 -10.98 4.99 1.78
N ALA A 109 -9.80 4.39 1.94
CA ALA A 109 -9.15 4.27 3.25
C ALA A 109 -8.82 5.66 3.84
N LEU A 110 -8.24 6.57 3.04
CA LEU A 110 -7.95 7.95 3.46
C LEU A 110 -9.21 8.70 3.90
N LEU A 111 -10.31 8.60 3.13
CA LEU A 111 -11.57 9.26 3.46
C LEU A 111 -12.20 8.69 4.74
N ARG A 112 -12.24 7.36 4.89
CA ARG A 112 -12.84 6.68 6.06
C ARG A 112 -12.01 6.81 7.33
N THR A 113 -10.71 7.06 7.21
CA THR A 113 -9.81 7.34 8.34
C THR A 113 -9.65 8.83 8.59
N GLU A 114 -10.32 9.68 7.80
CA GLU A 114 -10.25 11.14 7.86
C GLU A 114 -8.85 11.74 7.61
N LEU A 115 -7.92 10.95 7.06
CA LEU A 115 -6.54 11.37 6.76
C LEU A 115 -6.38 11.98 5.36
N ALA A 116 -7.45 11.99 4.55
CA ALA A 116 -7.45 12.56 3.20
C ALA A 116 -7.08 14.06 3.14
N VAL A 117 -7.20 14.79 4.26
CA VAL A 117 -6.82 16.21 4.38
C VAL A 117 -5.30 16.45 4.37
N HIS A 118 -4.51 15.39 4.55
CA HIS A 118 -3.05 15.48 4.64
C HIS A 118 -2.32 14.99 3.39
N VAL A 119 -3.06 14.64 2.33
CA VAL A 119 -2.49 14.06 1.11
C VAL A 119 -3.07 14.79 -0.08
N SER A 120 -2.22 15.44 -0.85
CA SER A 120 -2.56 16.07 -2.13
C SER A 120 -2.68 15.06 -3.27
N LEU A 121 -3.32 15.46 -4.37
CA LEU A 121 -3.31 14.67 -5.61
C LEU A 121 -1.88 14.43 -6.12
N PHE A 122 -1.02 15.45 -6.04
CA PHE A 122 0.40 15.35 -6.37
C PHE A 122 1.12 14.28 -5.55
N GLU A 123 0.98 14.31 -4.22
CA GLU A 123 1.62 13.32 -3.35
C GLU A 123 1.07 11.92 -3.59
N PHE A 124 -0.22 11.80 -3.88
CA PHE A 124 -0.81 10.50 -4.19
C PHE A 124 -0.27 9.94 -5.49
N TYR A 125 -0.35 10.72 -6.57
CA TYR A 125 0.15 10.34 -7.87
C TYR A 125 1.65 10.02 -7.84
N THR A 126 2.44 10.81 -7.10
CA THR A 126 3.87 10.56 -6.91
C THR A 126 4.12 9.23 -6.20
N SER A 127 3.38 8.93 -5.13
CA SER A 127 3.45 7.65 -4.43
C SER A 127 3.07 6.47 -5.31
N LEU A 128 2.01 6.59 -6.12
CA LEU A 128 1.59 5.58 -7.10
C LEU A 128 2.70 5.31 -8.14
N CYS A 129 3.44 6.35 -8.53
CA CYS A 129 4.56 6.24 -9.47
C CYS A 129 5.90 5.92 -8.80
N THR A 130 5.93 5.69 -7.49
CA THR A 130 7.16 5.38 -6.75
C THR A 130 7.28 3.87 -6.56
N LYS A 131 8.33 3.29 -7.14
CA LYS A 131 8.58 1.83 -7.11
C LYS A 131 9.13 1.33 -5.78
N HIS A 132 9.94 2.15 -5.11
CA HIS A 132 10.77 1.72 -3.98
C HIS A 132 10.17 2.11 -2.63
N CYS A 133 10.46 1.29 -1.64
CA CYS A 133 10.16 1.53 -0.24
C CYS A 133 11.03 2.69 0.25
N ALA A 134 10.40 3.70 0.85
CA ALA A 134 11.09 4.87 1.38
C ALA A 134 12.06 4.53 2.52
N LEU A 135 11.85 3.39 3.21
CA LEU A 135 12.64 2.99 4.38
C LEU A 135 13.81 2.06 4.06
N CYS A 136 13.72 1.23 3.00
CA CYS A 136 14.76 0.24 2.70
C CYS A 136 15.11 0.07 1.21
N GLY A 137 14.48 0.82 0.30
CA GLY A 137 14.78 0.75 -1.14
C GLY A 137 14.24 -0.47 -1.88
N HIS A 138 13.75 -1.50 -1.19
CA HIS A 138 13.09 -2.66 -1.82
C HIS A 138 11.78 -2.27 -2.51
N PHE A 139 11.22 -3.14 -3.36
CA PHE A 139 9.93 -2.87 -3.99
C PHE A 139 8.82 -2.62 -2.95
N ALA A 140 8.08 -1.53 -3.12
CA ALA A 140 6.94 -1.17 -2.27
C ALA A 140 5.63 -1.62 -2.91
N GLY A 141 4.94 -2.57 -2.29
CA GLY A 141 3.58 -2.96 -2.68
C GLY A 141 2.48 -2.22 -1.91
N PHE A 142 2.86 -1.34 -0.98
CA PHE A 142 1.97 -0.78 0.02
C PHE A 142 2.25 0.70 0.27
N ILE A 143 1.26 1.36 0.88
CA ILE A 143 1.38 2.69 1.46
C ILE A 143 1.01 2.61 2.94
N PHE A 144 1.84 3.19 3.79
CA PHE A 144 1.49 3.44 5.19
C PHE A 144 0.80 4.80 5.26
N ILE A 145 -0.51 4.76 5.46
CA ILE A 145 -1.42 5.90 5.32
C ILE A 145 -1.10 7.04 6.30
N PRO A 146 -0.80 6.79 7.61
CA PRO A 146 -0.62 7.86 8.60
C PRO A 146 0.47 8.87 8.29
N THR A 147 1.53 8.44 7.59
CA THR A 147 2.66 9.29 7.20
C THR A 147 2.85 9.33 5.69
N TRP A 148 1.86 8.88 4.93
CA TRP A 148 1.90 8.76 3.47
C TRP A 148 3.20 8.15 2.92
N THR A 149 3.67 7.06 3.53
CA THR A 149 5.00 6.49 3.25
C THR A 149 4.91 5.20 2.43
N ARG A 150 5.56 5.15 1.26
CA ARG A 150 5.66 3.94 0.43
C ARG A 150 6.50 2.88 1.13
N CYS A 151 5.92 1.71 1.37
CA CYS A 151 6.55 0.66 2.18
C CYS A 151 6.48 -0.71 1.51
N CYS A 152 7.50 -1.53 1.78
CA CYS A 152 7.41 -2.98 1.60
C CYS A 152 6.73 -3.63 2.81
N SER A 153 6.26 -4.87 2.64
CA SER A 153 5.60 -5.64 3.70
C SER A 153 6.46 -5.80 4.96
N LYS A 154 7.75 -6.10 4.79
CA LYS A 154 8.70 -6.22 5.90
C LYS A 154 8.78 -4.93 6.70
N CYS A 155 8.94 -3.78 6.03
CA CYS A 155 8.98 -2.50 6.73
C CYS A 155 7.69 -2.22 7.49
N ILE A 156 6.52 -2.47 6.92
CA ILE A 156 5.25 -2.33 7.67
C ILE A 156 5.26 -3.18 8.95
N GLU A 157 5.78 -4.40 8.86
CA GLU A 157 5.79 -5.35 9.99
C GLU A 157 6.78 -4.97 11.10
N ILE A 158 7.97 -4.48 10.77
CA ILE A 158 9.07 -4.35 11.74
C ILE A 158 9.66 -2.95 11.89
N ALA A 159 9.42 -2.03 10.97
CA ALA A 159 10.06 -0.72 10.99
C ALA A 159 9.45 0.16 12.09
N PRO A 160 10.27 0.83 12.91
CA PRO A 160 9.78 1.74 13.95
C PRO A 160 8.82 2.81 13.41
N GLU A 161 9.10 3.33 12.22
CA GLU A 161 8.36 4.41 11.54
C GLU A 161 6.90 4.05 11.26
N THR A 162 6.62 2.75 11.03
CA THR A 162 5.28 2.25 10.72
C THR A 162 4.55 1.66 11.92
N HIS A 163 5.14 1.73 13.12
CA HIS A 163 4.51 1.21 14.32
C HIS A 163 3.36 2.11 14.79
N LEU A 164 2.18 1.50 14.94
CA LEU A 164 1.00 2.13 15.49
C LEU A 164 0.66 1.57 16.86
N GLN A 165 0.25 2.44 17.77
CA GLN A 165 -0.27 2.07 19.08
C GLN A 165 -1.53 2.84 19.43
N THR A 166 -2.31 2.31 20.37
CA THR A 166 -3.51 3.00 20.85
C THR A 166 -3.12 4.32 21.50
N VAL A 167 -3.94 5.36 21.30
CA VAL A 167 -3.72 6.67 21.94
C VAL A 167 -3.58 6.52 23.46
N ALA A 168 -4.39 5.67 24.09
CA ALA A 168 -4.30 5.39 25.52
C ALA A 168 -2.94 4.82 25.96
N SER A 169 -2.33 3.94 25.15
CA SER A 169 -1.01 3.38 25.41
C SER A 169 0.08 4.44 25.28
N VAL A 170 0.07 5.19 24.19
CA VAL A 170 1.07 6.23 23.91
C VAL A 170 1.01 7.35 24.95
N ARG A 171 -0.19 7.81 25.30
CA ARG A 171 -0.41 8.83 26.33
C ARG A 171 0.17 8.40 27.68
N ARG A 172 -0.10 7.16 28.09
CA ARG A 172 0.41 6.59 29.35
C ARG A 172 1.93 6.43 29.35
N ARG A 173 2.51 6.00 28.22
CA ARG A 173 3.96 5.71 28.13
C ARG A 173 4.80 6.97 28.01
N LEU A 174 4.32 7.98 27.29
CA LEU A 174 5.07 9.19 26.97
C LEU A 174 4.61 10.44 27.75
N ASN A 175 3.62 10.29 28.63
CA ASN A 175 3.01 11.38 29.40
C ASN A 175 2.60 12.56 28.51
N LEU A 176 1.94 12.28 27.39
CA LEU A 176 1.47 13.30 26.45
C LEU A 176 0.15 13.92 26.90
N THR A 177 -0.03 15.21 26.65
CA THR A 177 -1.34 15.88 26.86
C THR A 177 -2.29 15.57 25.70
N PRO A 178 -3.61 15.78 25.86
CA PRO A 178 -4.56 15.65 24.76
C PRO A 178 -4.21 16.53 23.55
N GLU A 179 -3.72 17.74 23.78
CA GLU A 179 -3.33 18.70 22.72
C GLU A 179 -2.11 18.21 21.95
N GLU A 180 -1.15 17.62 22.64
CA GLU A 180 0.03 17.01 22.00
C GLU A 180 -0.33 15.78 21.18
N ILE A 181 -1.28 14.97 21.66
CA ILE A 181 -1.80 13.85 20.88
C ILE A 181 -2.49 14.34 19.62
N ALA A 182 -3.27 15.42 19.69
CA ALA A 182 -3.96 15.97 18.52
C ALA A 182 -2.99 16.40 17.42
N GLN A 183 -1.78 16.88 17.77
CA GLN A 183 -0.72 17.24 16.81
C GLN A 183 -0.11 16.05 16.07
N LEU A 184 -0.36 14.82 16.53
CA LEU A 184 0.15 13.59 15.93
C LEU A 184 -0.85 12.94 14.95
N ASN A 185 -1.94 13.63 14.60
CA ASN A 185 -2.99 13.17 13.68
C ASN A 185 -3.46 11.74 14.01
N PRO A 186 -3.98 11.49 15.24
CA PRO A 186 -4.51 10.19 15.59
C PRO A 186 -5.72 9.88 14.70
N PHE A 187 -5.88 8.61 14.33
CA PHE A 187 -6.98 8.19 13.48
C PHE A 187 -7.63 6.93 14.03
N THR A 188 -8.86 6.68 13.59
CA THR A 188 -9.63 5.50 13.97
C THR A 188 -9.41 4.38 12.96
N THR A 189 -8.98 3.21 13.42
CA THR A 189 -8.80 2.04 12.54
C THR A 189 -10.13 1.58 11.95
N LEU A 190 -10.11 1.14 10.69
CA LEU A 190 -11.26 0.46 10.10
C LEU A 190 -11.41 -0.96 10.67
N LEU A 191 -12.60 -1.54 10.57
CA LEU A 191 -12.85 -2.93 10.95
C LEU A 191 -12.11 -3.87 9.99
N GLY A 192 -11.61 -5.01 10.50
CA GLY A 192 -10.89 -5.97 9.65
C GLY A 192 -9.87 -6.82 10.40
N VAL A 193 -9.28 -7.78 9.70
CA VAL A 193 -8.19 -8.60 10.22
C VAL A 193 -6.88 -7.90 9.88
N TYR A 194 -6.05 -7.60 10.89
CA TYR A 194 -4.79 -6.85 10.69
C TYR A 194 -3.54 -7.52 11.26
N SER A 195 -3.67 -8.77 11.68
CA SER A 195 -2.57 -9.55 12.24
C SER A 195 -2.97 -11.02 12.19
N LEU A 196 -2.18 -11.88 11.56
CA LEU A 196 -2.36 -13.33 11.67
C LEU A 196 -1.38 -13.88 12.72
N PRO A 197 -1.80 -14.78 13.62
CA PRO A 197 -3.12 -15.44 13.72
C PRO A 197 -4.14 -14.69 14.61
N LYS A 198 -3.93 -13.40 14.90
CA LYS A 198 -4.73 -12.66 15.90
C LYS A 198 -6.16 -12.40 15.39
N PRO A 199 -7.15 -12.30 16.29
CA PRO A 199 -8.53 -12.03 15.90
C PRO A 199 -8.68 -10.65 15.24
N ALA A 200 -9.71 -10.54 14.41
CA ALA A 200 -10.11 -9.30 13.76
C ALA A 200 -10.26 -8.14 14.76
N ILE A 201 -10.00 -6.92 14.29
CA ILE A 201 -10.46 -5.70 14.92
C ILE A 201 -11.97 -5.60 14.65
N LEU A 202 -12.75 -5.96 15.68
CA LEU A 202 -14.22 -5.95 15.66
C LEU A 202 -14.83 -4.63 16.15
N ARG A 203 -14.01 -3.75 16.72
CA ARG A 203 -14.40 -2.40 17.14
C ARG A 203 -13.34 -1.40 16.68
N PRO A 204 -13.72 -0.22 16.17
CA PRO A 204 -12.75 0.79 15.78
C PRO A 204 -11.91 1.23 16.99
N ILE A 205 -10.60 1.41 16.80
CA ILE A 205 -9.67 1.81 17.85
C ILE A 205 -8.91 3.03 17.38
N MET A 206 -8.80 4.05 18.23
CA MET A 206 -7.99 5.22 17.94
C MET A 206 -6.50 4.91 18.17
N VAL A 207 -5.70 5.08 17.11
CA VAL A 207 -4.28 4.76 17.08
C VAL A 207 -3.47 5.96 16.59
N VAL A 208 -2.17 5.95 16.89
CA VAL A 208 -1.23 7.01 16.52
C VAL A 208 0.16 6.40 16.28
N SER A 209 0.98 7.06 15.45
CA SER A 209 2.38 6.69 15.24
C SER A 209 3.19 6.90 16.52
N ILE A 210 3.72 5.81 17.07
CA ILE A 210 4.61 5.93 18.23
C ILE A 210 5.92 6.62 17.85
N HIS A 211 6.41 6.41 16.63
CA HIS A 211 7.65 7.02 16.17
C HIS A 211 7.53 8.54 16.15
N GLN A 212 6.46 9.09 15.57
CA GLN A 212 6.21 10.54 15.60
C GLN A 212 6.06 11.06 17.03
N ALA A 213 5.37 10.31 17.90
CA ALA A 213 5.23 10.68 19.31
C ALA A 213 6.57 10.76 20.06
N ILE A 214 7.47 9.79 19.84
CA ILE A 214 8.83 9.81 20.41
C ILE A 214 9.63 10.99 19.87
N MET A 215 9.58 11.22 18.55
CA MET A 215 10.29 12.34 17.91
C MET A 215 9.79 13.70 18.44
N MET A 216 8.49 13.84 18.68
CA MET A 216 7.91 15.04 19.30
C MET A 216 8.39 15.23 20.75
N CYS A 217 8.42 14.17 21.56
CA CYS A 217 8.94 14.23 22.93
C CYS A 217 10.41 14.64 22.98
N ASN A 218 11.25 14.12 22.08
CA ASN A 218 12.68 14.42 22.05
C ASN A 218 12.99 15.90 21.73
N ARG A 219 12.07 16.59 21.05
CA ARG A 219 12.19 18.02 20.73
C ARG A 219 11.85 18.94 21.91
N ARG A 220 11.28 18.41 22.99
CA ARG A 220 10.89 19.19 24.18
C ARG A 220 11.72 18.74 25.39
N PRO A 221 12.40 19.64 26.13
CA PRO A 221 13.14 19.28 27.33
C PRO A 221 12.17 18.90 28.45
N ARG A 222 11.80 17.62 28.52
CA ARG A 222 11.04 17.02 29.62
C ARG A 222 11.96 16.24 30.53
N ALA A 223 11.59 16.11 31.80
CA ALA A 223 12.14 15.06 32.67
C ALA A 223 11.99 13.72 31.95
N ARG A 224 13.12 13.03 31.71
CA ARG A 224 13.18 11.81 30.89
C ARG A 224 12.09 10.83 31.34
N PRO A 225 11.09 10.52 30.49
CA PRO A 225 10.17 9.44 30.80
C PRO A 225 10.97 8.15 30.95
N ARG A 226 10.56 7.24 31.83
CA ARG A 226 11.05 5.85 31.80
C ARG A 226 10.65 5.23 30.47
N ILE A 227 11.50 5.37 29.44
CA ILE A 227 11.38 4.67 28.17
C ILE A 227 11.62 3.19 28.48
N GLN A 228 10.57 2.48 28.86
CA GLN A 228 10.62 1.02 28.85
C GLN A 228 10.66 0.61 27.37
N PRO A 229 11.70 -0.12 26.92
CA PRO A 229 11.74 -0.59 25.55
C PRO A 229 10.48 -1.42 25.28
N ALA A 230 9.83 -1.15 24.14
CA ALA A 230 8.68 -1.92 23.67
C ALA A 230 9.11 -3.38 23.43
N ARG A 231 9.09 -4.19 24.49
CA ARG A 231 9.66 -5.53 24.52
C ARG A 231 8.70 -6.62 23.99
N SER A 232 7.57 -6.29 23.38
CA SER A 232 6.62 -7.34 22.99
C SER A 232 6.02 -7.19 21.60
N GLU A 233 5.84 -8.33 20.93
CA GLU A 233 5.03 -8.54 19.72
C GLU A 233 3.57 -8.02 19.82
N ARG A 234 3.10 -7.67 21.03
CA ARG A 234 1.80 -7.00 21.21
C ARG A 234 1.79 -5.58 20.63
N ASP A 235 2.94 -4.91 20.62
CA ASP A 235 3.05 -3.50 20.21
C ASP A 235 3.02 -3.28 18.69
N ARG A 236 3.23 -4.34 17.89
CA ARG A 236 3.23 -4.30 16.41
C ARG A 236 1.88 -4.62 15.76
N LYS A 237 0.84 -4.88 16.56
CA LYS A 237 -0.46 -5.40 16.07
C LYS A 237 -1.14 -4.47 15.04
N TYR A 238 -0.90 -3.16 15.12
CA TYR A 238 -1.68 -2.18 14.38
C TYR A 238 -0.99 -1.64 13.12
N SER A 239 0.27 -1.96 12.84
CA SER A 239 0.99 -1.38 11.69
C SER A 239 0.26 -1.62 10.37
N PHE A 240 -0.26 -2.84 10.16
CA PHE A 240 -1.06 -3.15 8.98
C PHE A 240 -2.46 -2.51 8.99
N ALA A 241 -3.00 -2.14 10.16
CA ALA A 241 -4.26 -1.41 10.29
C ALA A 241 -4.19 0.06 9.85
N GLY A 242 -2.98 0.57 9.61
CA GLY A 242 -2.75 1.86 8.94
C GLY A 242 -2.14 1.71 7.56
N SER A 243 -2.21 0.53 6.94
CA SER A 243 -1.59 0.26 5.64
C SER A 243 -2.62 -0.20 4.61
N CYS A 244 -2.37 0.08 3.34
CA CYS A 244 -3.20 -0.38 2.23
C CYS A 244 -2.32 -0.78 1.03
N VAL A 245 -2.85 -1.62 0.12
CA VAL A 245 -2.17 -1.94 -1.14
C VAL A 245 -2.11 -0.68 -1.98
N LEU A 246 -0.92 -0.36 -2.49
CA LEU A 246 -0.77 0.65 -3.52
C LEU A 246 0.20 0.08 -4.56
N PRO A 247 -0.28 -0.26 -5.77
CA PRO A 247 0.59 -0.78 -6.81
C PRO A 247 1.57 0.29 -7.28
N TYR A 248 2.55 -0.13 -8.06
CA TYR A 248 3.45 0.77 -8.79
C TYR A 248 2.91 0.97 -10.21
N TYR A 249 2.67 2.23 -10.60
CA TYR A 249 2.36 2.61 -11.97
C TYR A 249 3.62 3.11 -12.69
N HIS A 250 3.99 2.46 -13.78
CA HIS A 250 5.17 2.80 -14.57
C HIS A 250 4.82 3.85 -15.64
N LYS A 251 5.22 5.11 -15.42
CA LYS A 251 4.82 6.27 -16.24
C LYS A 251 5.04 6.09 -17.75
N GLN A 252 6.16 5.50 -18.16
CA GLN A 252 6.51 5.39 -19.59
C GLN A 252 5.79 4.26 -20.31
N THR A 253 5.41 3.19 -19.61
CA THR A 253 4.86 1.97 -20.22
C THR A 253 3.37 1.81 -19.94
N GLY A 254 2.83 2.57 -18.98
CA GLY A 254 1.45 2.43 -18.50
C GLY A 254 1.20 1.13 -17.73
N ARG A 255 2.23 0.33 -17.43
CA ARG A 255 2.08 -0.94 -16.69
C ARG A 255 1.86 -0.70 -15.20
N VAL A 256 1.06 -1.57 -14.60
CA VAL A 256 0.75 -1.57 -13.17
C VAL A 256 1.30 -2.84 -12.54
N GLU A 257 2.16 -2.69 -11.54
CA GLU A 257 2.80 -3.80 -10.85
C GLU A 257 2.38 -3.85 -9.38
N PHE A 258 1.76 -4.96 -8.95
CA PHE A 258 1.47 -5.23 -7.54
C PHE A 258 2.63 -5.89 -6.79
N GLY A 259 3.65 -6.33 -7.55
CA GLY A 259 4.76 -7.11 -7.07
C GLY A 259 4.47 -8.60 -6.95
N VAL A 260 5.51 -9.40 -7.14
CA VAL A 260 5.50 -10.86 -7.04
C VAL A 260 6.48 -11.33 -5.97
N ALA A 261 6.18 -12.46 -5.35
CA ALA A 261 7.10 -13.17 -4.46
C ALA A 261 7.75 -14.33 -5.21
N CYS A 262 8.92 -14.75 -4.76
CA CYS A 262 9.68 -15.85 -5.35
C CYS A 262 9.22 -17.19 -4.77
N SER A 263 8.72 -18.10 -5.62
CA SER A 263 8.29 -19.45 -5.21
C SER A 263 9.44 -20.25 -4.60
N GLY A 264 10.65 -20.12 -5.15
CA GLY A 264 11.83 -20.78 -4.61
C GLY A 264 12.24 -20.28 -3.22
N CYS A 265 12.15 -18.97 -2.97
CA CYS A 265 12.39 -18.43 -1.63
C CYS A 265 11.31 -18.87 -0.63
N GLU A 266 10.07 -19.05 -1.06
CA GLU A 266 9.02 -19.57 -0.18
C GLU A 266 9.25 -21.05 0.11
N LEU A 267 9.65 -21.86 -0.87
CA LEU A 267 10.00 -23.28 -0.69
C LEU A 267 11.15 -23.49 0.29
N ALA A 268 12.27 -22.77 0.11
CA ALA A 268 13.43 -22.87 1.00
C ALA A 268 13.06 -22.60 2.47
N ARG A 269 12.08 -21.73 2.72
CA ARG A 269 11.59 -21.45 4.08
C ARG A 269 10.84 -22.61 4.71
N TYR A 270 10.12 -23.40 3.90
CA TYR A 270 9.44 -24.60 4.40
C TYR A 270 10.47 -25.65 4.79
N GLU A 271 11.49 -25.86 3.96
CA GLU A 271 12.59 -26.80 4.23
C GLU A 271 13.39 -26.41 5.48
N ASP A 272 13.74 -25.12 5.66
CA ASP A 272 14.45 -24.65 6.87
C ASP A 272 13.63 -24.82 8.17
N ARG A 273 12.30 -24.71 8.09
CA ARG A 273 11.40 -24.87 9.24
C ARG A 273 11.29 -26.32 9.71
N GLU A 274 11.36 -27.28 8.80
CA GLU A 274 11.37 -28.69 9.16
C GLU A 274 12.67 -29.09 9.87
N ILE A 275 13.78 -28.40 9.56
CA ILE A 275 15.10 -28.66 10.16
C ILE A 275 15.25 -27.98 11.53
N ASN A 276 14.66 -26.80 11.74
CA ASN A 276 14.81 -25.99 12.97
C ASN A 276 13.47 -25.69 13.65
N ALA A 277 12.76 -26.72 14.11
CA ALA A 277 11.48 -26.57 14.83
C ALA A 277 11.59 -25.77 16.15
N ASP A 278 12.79 -25.67 16.73
CA ASP A 278 13.03 -25.03 18.03
C ASP A 278 13.39 -23.53 17.95
N ASN A 279 13.67 -22.99 16.75
CA ASN A 279 13.98 -21.56 16.57
C ASN A 279 12.78 -20.80 16.01
N VAL A 280 11.87 -20.40 16.90
CA VAL A 280 10.67 -19.58 16.61
C VAL A 280 11.03 -18.13 16.17
N PHE A 281 12.31 -17.78 16.02
CA PHE A 281 12.74 -16.38 15.86
C PHE A 281 13.58 -16.11 14.61
N GLU A 282 13.00 -16.31 13.42
CA GLU A 282 13.46 -15.57 12.23
C GLU A 282 12.32 -15.16 11.28
N PHE A 283 11.52 -14.19 11.75
CA PHE A 283 10.50 -13.48 10.97
C PHE A 283 11.09 -12.56 9.88
N SER A 284 12.40 -12.53 9.68
CA SER A 284 13.09 -11.49 8.88
C SER A 284 12.91 -11.64 7.35
N THR A 285 12.50 -12.81 6.85
CA THR A 285 12.40 -13.09 5.41
C THR A 285 11.00 -13.47 4.94
N ARG A 286 9.95 -13.02 5.64
CA ARG A 286 8.57 -13.08 5.10
C ARG A 286 8.49 -12.27 3.80
N GLY A 287 8.41 -12.98 2.67
CA GLY A 287 8.06 -12.52 1.32
C GLY A 287 8.32 -11.06 1.02
N ARG A 288 9.58 -10.82 0.68
CA ARG A 288 9.96 -9.71 -0.18
C ARG A 288 9.15 -9.81 -1.46
N LEU A 289 8.48 -8.70 -1.79
CA LEU A 289 7.91 -8.51 -3.11
C LEU A 289 8.98 -7.93 -4.03
N PHE A 290 8.85 -8.23 -5.30
CA PHE A 290 9.68 -7.73 -6.37
C PHE A 290 8.79 -7.19 -7.48
N SER A 291 9.20 -6.09 -8.13
CA SER A 291 8.74 -5.82 -9.50
C SER A 291 9.12 -6.97 -10.43
N GLU A 292 8.45 -7.10 -11.57
CA GLU A 292 8.76 -8.12 -12.58
C GLU A 292 10.27 -8.15 -12.91
N ASN A 293 10.85 -7.02 -13.30
CA ASN A 293 12.28 -6.94 -13.60
C ASN A 293 13.17 -7.24 -12.38
N GLY A 294 12.75 -6.77 -11.19
CA GLY A 294 13.46 -7.06 -9.94
C GLY A 294 13.44 -8.54 -9.57
N PHE A 295 12.38 -9.26 -9.93
CA PHE A 295 12.29 -10.71 -9.76
C PHE A 295 13.23 -11.42 -10.74
N LEU A 296 13.29 -11.00 -12.00
CA LEU A 296 14.22 -11.58 -12.98
C LEU A 296 15.68 -11.44 -12.54
N GLN A 297 16.05 -10.27 -12.00
CA GLN A 297 17.38 -10.06 -11.41
C GLN A 297 17.63 -10.99 -10.22
N HIS A 298 16.63 -11.17 -9.35
CA HIS A 298 16.71 -12.09 -8.22
C HIS A 298 16.83 -13.56 -8.67
N PHE A 299 16.09 -13.96 -9.71
CA PHE A 299 16.03 -15.33 -10.21
C PHE A 299 17.41 -15.86 -10.62
N ILE A 300 18.27 -15.01 -11.22
CA ILE A 300 19.64 -15.36 -11.61
C ILE A 300 20.46 -15.87 -10.41
N GLN A 301 20.17 -15.39 -9.20
CA GLN A 301 20.90 -15.72 -7.99
C GLN A 301 20.18 -16.74 -7.10
N CYS A 302 18.91 -17.05 -7.37
CA CYS A 302 18.09 -17.89 -6.52
C CYS A 302 18.05 -19.35 -7.02
N LYS A 303 18.90 -20.21 -6.46
CA LYS A 303 18.97 -21.64 -6.81
C LYS A 303 17.61 -22.33 -6.68
N HIS A 304 16.89 -22.11 -5.57
CA HIS A 304 15.56 -22.70 -5.37
C HIS A 304 14.55 -22.25 -6.44
N ALA A 305 14.60 -20.99 -6.89
CA ALA A 305 13.71 -20.51 -7.94
C ALA A 305 14.02 -21.18 -9.29
N GLN A 306 15.31 -21.41 -9.57
CA GLN A 306 15.76 -22.13 -10.76
C GLN A 306 15.32 -23.60 -10.72
N VAL A 307 15.33 -24.24 -9.55
CA VAL A 307 14.77 -25.59 -9.37
C VAL A 307 13.26 -25.60 -9.66
N VAL A 308 12.50 -24.67 -9.07
CA VAL A 308 11.05 -24.55 -9.33
C VAL A 308 10.76 -24.37 -10.82
N TRP A 309 11.52 -23.51 -11.51
CA TRP A 309 11.42 -23.33 -12.97
C TRP A 309 11.74 -24.62 -13.74
N GLY A 310 12.83 -25.32 -13.38
CA GLY A 310 13.22 -26.59 -14.00
C GLY A 310 12.18 -27.70 -13.84
N LEU A 311 11.44 -27.73 -12.73
CA LEU A 311 10.35 -28.68 -12.52
C LEU A 311 9.11 -28.33 -13.36
N SER A 312 8.80 -27.04 -13.50
CA SER A 312 7.66 -26.55 -14.29
C SER A 312 7.83 -26.76 -15.80
N SER A 313 9.08 -26.68 -16.30
CA SER A 313 9.39 -26.94 -17.71
C SER A 313 9.29 -28.42 -18.06
N LYS A 314 9.78 -29.31 -17.18
CA LYS A 314 9.63 -30.77 -17.34
C LYS A 314 8.18 -31.24 -17.33
N THR A 315 7.32 -30.63 -16.51
CA THR A 315 5.89 -30.96 -16.47
C THR A 315 5.15 -30.51 -17.74
N ASN A 316 5.57 -29.40 -18.37
CA ASN A 316 5.04 -28.99 -19.68
C ASN A 316 5.49 -29.92 -20.81
N ASP A 317 6.71 -30.46 -20.77
CA ASP A 317 7.19 -31.42 -21.76
C ASP A 317 6.50 -32.79 -21.63
N GLU A 318 6.24 -33.26 -20.42
CA GLU A 318 5.48 -34.50 -20.19
C GLU A 318 3.99 -34.37 -20.56
N TRP A 319 3.39 -33.18 -20.39
CA TRP A 319 2.00 -32.92 -20.82
C TRP A 319 1.88 -32.86 -22.36
N ASN A 320 2.85 -32.25 -23.03
CA ASN A 320 2.92 -32.19 -24.49
C ASN A 320 3.25 -33.55 -25.13
N LEU A 321 4.02 -34.42 -24.46
CA LEU A 321 4.29 -35.78 -24.95
C LEU A 321 3.10 -36.74 -24.77
N ARG A 322 2.19 -36.49 -23.82
CA ARG A 322 0.98 -37.30 -23.62
C ARG A 322 -0.22 -36.91 -24.52
N HIS A 323 -0.18 -35.74 -25.16
CA HIS A 323 -1.26 -35.26 -26.04
C HIS A 323 -0.87 -35.13 -27.52
N VAL A 324 0.32 -35.62 -27.90
CA VAL A 324 0.74 -35.82 -29.31
C VAL A 324 0.76 -37.33 -29.68
N ARG A 325 0.44 -38.22 -28.72
CA ARG A 325 0.12 -39.63 -28.97
C ARG A 325 -1.21 -39.98 -28.31
N GLY A 326 -2.29 -39.64 -28.99
CA GLY A 326 -3.67 -39.97 -28.66
C GLY A 326 -4.58 -39.52 -29.78
#